data_AF-A0A957FD12-F1
#
_entry.id   AF-A0A957FD12-F1
#
_cell.length_a   1.000
_cell.length_b   1.000
_cell.length_c   1.000
_cell.angle_alpha   90.00
_cell.angle_beta   90.00
_cell.angle_gamma   90.00
#
_symmetry.space_group_name_H-M   'P 1'
#
loop_
_entity.id
_entity.type
_entity.pdbx_description
1 polymer ?
#
loop_
_entity_poly.entity_id
_entity_poly.type
_entity_poly.pdbx_seq_one_letter_code
_entity_poly.pdbx_strand_id
1 'polypeptide(L)'
;MERIVNALLQALSRKLGSQIESAYLFGSVAQRTYELGESDVNLLLILSENTSIHDLREAFLPFWAEYGNRLRRAPLIATRKTLARHMLLRPALAHHLATVGQPLLGGSGLLQKLPTPPPLTEQDKYAYLAHEVMLASSAMTPYMFTDEIAKANMVRLRRIARRVFQEPVNPRETAVNLFANIHETIDPIINAFPTDQPWLTTRTATSPLLPGLQATYTKDLDNIALIFSQISALQLGSIGWDKLSQRLAKDYQAIYVTSSTQLRLIHQYETPLDLLFKRSQLTWGVDPLGNLQASPIHQMRQAARLPSDIAIDLLPNAYLTQGDDHLHIIIHDFQNRLLNIQLENELLNRLKLAERYRAPVPVPGREAPPQVRIDAIFRHLNDWADHYIKHMQQAAA
;
A
#
# COMPACT_ATOMS: atom_id res chain seq x y z
N MET A 1 5.57 24.42 -2.49
CA MET A 1 6.14 23.10 -2.83
C MET A 1 6.85 23.09 -4.18
N GLU A 2 6.26 23.65 -5.23
CA GLU A 2 6.84 23.68 -6.59
C GLU A 2 8.32 24.11 -6.64
N ARG A 3 8.71 25.17 -5.92
CA ARG A 3 10.12 25.62 -5.86
C ARG A 3 11.08 24.53 -5.37
N ILE A 4 10.68 23.75 -4.37
CA ILE A 4 11.52 22.66 -3.80
C ILE A 4 11.61 21.53 -4.83
N VAL A 5 10.50 21.16 -5.46
CA VAL A 5 10.47 20.12 -6.49
C VAL A 5 11.35 20.51 -7.68
N ASN A 6 11.27 21.76 -8.14
CA ASN A 6 12.11 22.24 -9.23
C ASN A 6 13.60 22.26 -8.85
N ALA A 7 13.94 22.68 -7.63
CA ALA A 7 15.32 22.66 -7.14
C ALA A 7 15.87 21.23 -7.07
N LEU A 8 15.06 20.27 -6.59
CA LEU A 8 15.41 18.86 -6.57
C LEU A 8 15.71 18.35 -7.97
N LEU A 9 14.78 18.55 -8.91
CA LEU A 9 14.95 18.08 -10.28
C LEU A 9 16.16 18.70 -10.96
N GLN A 10 16.44 19.99 -10.73
CA GLN A 10 17.66 20.63 -11.21
C GLN A 10 18.93 19.99 -10.63
N ALA A 11 18.95 19.70 -9.32
CA ALA A 11 20.09 19.04 -8.69
C ALA A 11 20.33 17.64 -9.28
N LEU A 12 19.26 16.86 -9.43
CA LEU A 12 19.34 15.52 -10.03
C LEU A 12 19.77 15.57 -11.50
N SER A 13 19.20 16.48 -12.31
CA SER A 13 19.56 16.65 -13.72
C SER A 13 21.01 17.10 -13.92
N ARG A 14 21.62 17.84 -12.99
CA ARG A 14 23.05 18.19 -13.08
C ARG A 14 23.97 16.97 -12.95
N LYS A 15 23.62 16.00 -12.09
CA LYS A 15 24.42 14.79 -11.89
C LYS A 15 24.11 13.71 -12.93
N LEU A 16 22.83 13.45 -13.16
CA LEU A 16 22.36 12.30 -13.96
C LEU A 16 22.08 12.66 -15.42
N GLY A 17 21.87 13.94 -15.75
CA GLY A 17 21.64 14.40 -17.11
C GLY A 17 20.50 13.65 -17.82
N SER A 18 20.79 13.10 -19.00
CA SER A 18 19.85 12.35 -19.83
C SER A 18 19.47 10.97 -19.27
N GLN A 19 20.10 10.51 -18.18
CA GLN A 19 19.71 9.27 -17.52
C GLN A 19 18.34 9.41 -16.83
N ILE A 20 17.88 10.62 -16.53
CA ILE A 20 16.51 10.90 -16.10
C ILE A 20 15.67 11.09 -17.38
N GLU A 21 14.94 10.05 -17.76
CA GLU A 21 14.11 10.09 -18.95
C GLU A 21 12.84 10.92 -18.76
N SER A 22 12.24 10.85 -17.57
CA SER A 22 11.06 11.64 -17.21
C SER A 22 10.88 11.76 -15.70
N ALA A 23 10.14 12.78 -15.27
CA ALA A 23 9.71 12.96 -13.90
C ALA A 23 8.24 13.38 -13.82
N TYR A 24 7.49 12.82 -12.88
CA TYR A 24 6.08 13.13 -12.67
C TYR A 24 5.80 13.49 -11.22
N LEU A 25 4.97 14.49 -11.01
CA LEU A 25 4.37 14.83 -9.71
C LEU A 25 2.96 14.25 -9.65
N PHE A 26 2.61 13.64 -8.51
CA PHE A 26 1.28 13.09 -8.32
C PHE A 26 0.81 13.19 -6.86
N GLY A 27 -0.46 12.87 -6.64
CA GLY A 27 -1.09 12.91 -5.32
C GLY A 27 -1.47 14.33 -4.90
N SER A 28 -1.45 14.60 -3.60
CA SER A 28 -2.03 15.82 -3.02
C SER A 28 -1.46 17.13 -3.57
N VAL A 29 -0.17 17.19 -3.90
CA VAL A 29 0.44 18.38 -4.52
C VAL A 29 -0.14 18.61 -5.92
N ALA A 30 -0.18 17.57 -6.75
CA ALA A 30 -0.73 17.65 -8.11
C ALA A 30 -2.25 17.96 -8.11
N GLN A 31 -2.97 17.46 -7.10
CA GLN A 31 -4.42 17.68 -6.92
C GLN A 31 -4.78 18.95 -6.14
N ARG A 32 -3.79 19.74 -5.70
CA ARG A 32 -4.00 20.97 -4.90
C ARG A 32 -4.68 20.74 -3.54
N THR A 33 -4.53 19.56 -2.96
CA THR A 33 -5.01 19.17 -1.62
C THR A 33 -3.86 18.94 -0.63
N TYR A 34 -2.68 19.50 -0.92
CA TYR A 34 -1.47 19.34 -0.10
C TYR A 34 -1.58 20.12 1.22
N GLU A 35 -1.26 19.45 2.32
CA GLU A 35 -1.13 20.05 3.64
C GLU A 35 0.26 19.78 4.21
N LEU A 36 0.92 20.85 4.68
CA LEU A 36 2.27 20.75 5.24
C LEU A 36 2.24 19.91 6.53
N GLY A 37 3.15 18.93 6.62
CA GLY A 37 3.23 18.01 7.77
C GLY A 37 2.26 16.83 7.72
N GLU A 38 1.23 16.89 6.88
CA GLU A 38 0.28 15.78 6.70
C GLU A 38 0.42 15.06 5.35
N SER A 39 0.86 15.78 4.32
CA SER A 39 1.00 15.24 2.96
C SER A 39 2.44 14.95 2.57
N ASP A 40 2.65 13.84 1.87
CA ASP A 40 3.92 13.50 1.23
C ASP A 40 4.02 14.16 -0.15
N VAL A 41 5.25 14.41 -0.60
CA VAL A 41 5.53 14.90 -1.95
C VAL A 41 5.81 13.71 -2.85
N ASN A 42 4.79 13.24 -3.57
CA ASN A 42 4.93 12.04 -4.40
C ASN A 42 5.51 12.41 -5.77
N LEU A 43 6.76 12.02 -5.97
CA LEU A 43 7.48 12.14 -7.23
C LEU A 43 7.76 10.75 -7.79
N LEU A 44 7.66 10.60 -9.10
CA LEU A 44 8.09 9.42 -9.84
C LEU A 44 9.20 9.82 -10.79
N LEU A 45 10.37 9.21 -10.66
CA LEU A 45 11.50 9.35 -11.57
C LEU A 45 11.58 8.12 -12.46
N ILE A 46 11.58 8.34 -13.77
CA ILE A 46 11.79 7.31 -14.79
C ILE A 46 13.21 7.45 -15.28
N LEU A 47 14.02 6.42 -15.02
CA LEU A 47 15.45 6.40 -15.30
C LEU A 47 15.76 5.44 -16.45
N SER A 48 16.88 5.69 -17.12
CA SER A 48 17.44 4.75 -18.10
C SER A 48 17.85 3.43 -17.42
N GLU A 49 17.82 2.31 -18.14
CA GLU A 49 18.08 0.97 -17.57
C GLU A 49 19.47 0.83 -16.93
N ASN A 50 20.45 1.63 -17.37
CA ASN A 50 21.82 1.59 -16.86
C ASN A 50 22.12 2.67 -15.80
N THR A 51 21.08 3.37 -15.31
CA THR A 51 21.27 4.44 -14.32
C THR A 51 21.69 3.84 -12.98
N SER A 52 22.82 4.29 -12.45
CA SER A 52 23.31 3.89 -11.14
C SER A 52 22.42 4.46 -10.03
N ILE A 53 21.82 3.58 -9.21
CA ILE A 53 21.08 4.01 -8.03
C ILE A 53 21.99 4.71 -7.00
N HIS A 54 23.29 4.40 -7.04
CA HIS A 54 24.31 5.02 -6.19
C HIS A 54 24.58 6.46 -6.59
N ASP A 55 24.62 6.76 -7.90
CA ASP A 55 24.79 8.13 -8.40
C ASP A 55 23.56 8.97 -8.06
N LEU A 56 22.36 8.37 -8.13
CA LEU A 56 21.13 9.00 -7.67
C LEU A 56 21.17 9.30 -6.17
N ARG A 57 21.63 8.35 -5.34
CA ARG A 57 21.79 8.53 -3.90
C ARG A 57 22.76 9.67 -3.60
N GLU A 58 23.91 9.71 -4.26
CA GLU A 58 24.92 10.76 -4.08
C GLU A 58 24.33 12.15 -4.40
N ALA A 59 23.51 12.25 -5.45
CA ALA A 59 22.83 13.51 -5.81
C ALA A 59 21.69 13.87 -4.85
N PHE A 60 20.96 12.88 -4.33
CA PHE A 60 19.74 13.09 -3.54
C PHE A 60 20.01 13.34 -2.06
N LEU A 61 21.00 12.67 -1.45
CA LEU A 61 21.28 12.74 -0.01
C LEU A 61 21.48 14.17 0.51
N PRO A 62 22.26 15.05 -0.15
CA PRO A 62 22.40 16.44 0.30
C PRO A 62 21.07 17.19 0.28
N PHE A 63 20.25 16.94 -0.74
CA PHE A 63 18.93 17.54 -0.86
C PHE A 63 17.97 17.02 0.22
N TRP A 64 18.05 15.74 0.55
CA TRP A 64 17.28 15.14 1.63
C TRP A 64 17.65 15.71 2.99
N ALA A 65 18.94 15.92 3.26
CA ALA A 65 19.39 16.54 4.51
C ALA A 65 18.81 17.96 4.70
N GLU A 66 18.64 18.72 3.61
CA GLU A 66 18.10 20.08 3.66
C GLU A 66 16.55 20.12 3.66
N TYR A 67 15.90 19.27 2.87
CA TYR A 67 14.47 19.36 2.58
C TYR A 67 13.63 18.15 3.03
N GLY A 68 14.24 17.14 3.65
CA GLY A 68 13.58 15.86 3.99
C GLY A 68 12.32 16.02 4.82
N ASN A 69 12.31 16.93 5.80
CA ASN A 69 11.12 17.22 6.62
C ASN A 69 9.93 17.77 5.81
N ARG A 70 10.18 18.39 4.65
CA ARG A 70 9.13 18.93 3.77
C ARG A 70 8.71 17.93 2.70
N LEU A 71 9.66 17.14 2.19
CA LEU A 71 9.39 16.10 1.20
C LEU A 71 8.67 14.90 1.82
N ARG A 72 9.08 14.52 3.05
CA ARG A 72 8.62 13.37 3.85
C ARG A 72 8.89 11.99 3.24
N ARG A 73 9.24 11.92 1.96
CA ARG A 73 9.55 10.70 1.23
C ARG A 73 10.52 10.97 0.08
N ALA A 74 11.33 9.98 -0.27
CA ALA A 74 12.08 9.99 -1.52
C ALA A 74 11.14 9.79 -2.75
N PRO A 75 11.59 10.11 -3.96
CA PRO A 75 10.87 9.77 -5.18
C PRO A 75 10.72 8.25 -5.35
N LEU A 76 9.62 7.83 -5.98
CA LEU A 76 9.51 6.51 -6.59
C LEU A 76 10.51 6.42 -7.74
N ILE A 77 11.26 5.32 -7.81
CA ILE A 77 12.30 5.12 -8.81
C ILE A 77 11.91 3.93 -9.70
N ALA A 78 11.85 4.15 -11.00
CA ALA A 78 11.57 3.08 -11.95
C ALA A 78 12.33 3.27 -13.26
N THR A 79 12.55 2.17 -13.96
CA THR A 79 12.83 2.14 -15.41
C THR A 79 11.52 2.00 -16.17
N ARG A 80 11.53 2.11 -17.51
CA ARG A 80 10.32 1.87 -18.30
C ARG A 80 9.75 0.47 -18.08
N LYS A 81 10.63 -0.56 -18.07
CA LYS A 81 10.22 -1.95 -17.87
C LYS A 81 9.56 -2.13 -16.51
N THR A 82 10.21 -1.65 -15.44
CA THR A 82 9.72 -1.82 -14.08
C THR A 82 8.46 -0.98 -13.81
N LEU A 83 8.33 0.20 -14.41
CA LEU A 83 7.12 1.01 -14.31
C LEU A 83 5.93 0.36 -15.03
N ALA A 84 6.11 -0.11 -16.28
CA ALA A 84 5.06 -0.81 -17.02
C ALA A 84 4.51 -2.00 -16.21
N ARG A 85 5.43 -2.78 -15.64
CA ARG A 85 5.11 -3.88 -14.74
C ARG A 85 4.32 -3.41 -13.52
N HIS A 86 4.78 -2.36 -12.85
CA HIS A 86 4.14 -1.85 -11.66
C HIS A 86 2.74 -1.30 -11.92
N MET A 87 2.53 -0.63 -13.06
CA MET A 87 1.22 -0.14 -13.48
C MET A 87 0.21 -1.29 -13.70
N LEU A 88 0.66 -2.42 -14.24
CA LEU A 88 -0.15 -3.64 -14.36
C LEU A 88 -0.56 -4.19 -12.99
N LEU A 89 0.36 -4.16 -12.02
CA LEU A 89 0.14 -4.67 -10.66
C LEU A 89 -0.64 -3.69 -9.77
N ARG A 90 -0.56 -2.39 -10.05
CA ARG A 90 -1.21 -1.29 -9.33
C ARG A 90 -2.09 -0.45 -10.28
N PRO A 91 -3.24 -0.99 -10.75
CA PRO A 91 -4.10 -0.27 -11.70
C PRO A 91 -4.60 1.08 -11.18
N ALA A 92 -4.85 1.20 -9.87
CA ALA A 92 -5.26 2.46 -9.24
C ALA A 92 -4.18 3.55 -9.36
N LEU A 93 -2.90 3.20 -9.18
CA LEU A 93 -1.78 4.13 -9.38
C LEU A 93 -1.65 4.51 -10.86
N ALA A 94 -1.76 3.53 -11.75
CA ALA A 94 -1.68 3.74 -13.19
C ALA A 94 -2.75 4.75 -13.67
N HIS A 95 -3.99 4.56 -13.22
CA HIS A 95 -5.10 5.47 -13.53
C HIS A 95 -4.88 6.87 -12.91
N HIS A 96 -4.39 6.93 -11.67
CA HIS A 96 -4.08 8.20 -11.01
C HIS A 96 -2.98 8.98 -11.74
N LEU A 97 -1.90 8.31 -12.15
CA LEU A 97 -0.83 8.94 -12.95
C LEU A 97 -1.36 9.43 -14.30
N ALA A 98 -2.24 8.67 -14.96
CA ALA A 98 -2.82 9.05 -16.25
C ALA A 98 -3.80 10.24 -16.16
N THR A 99 -4.54 10.37 -15.06
CA THR A 99 -5.60 11.38 -14.90
C THR A 99 -5.13 12.68 -14.25
N VAL A 100 -4.27 12.58 -13.23
CA VAL A 100 -3.84 13.73 -12.41
C VAL A 100 -2.33 13.85 -12.27
N GLY A 101 -1.55 12.96 -12.89
CA GLY A 101 -0.10 13.06 -12.92
C GLY A 101 0.35 14.29 -13.72
N GLN A 102 1.19 15.13 -13.12
CA GLN A 102 1.76 16.30 -13.78
C GLN A 102 3.17 15.97 -14.28
N PRO A 103 3.44 16.00 -15.60
CA PRO A 103 4.79 15.84 -16.10
C PRO A 103 5.64 17.06 -15.73
N LEU A 104 6.80 16.81 -15.12
CA LEU A 104 7.77 17.83 -14.73
C LEU A 104 9.01 17.85 -15.63
N LEU A 105 9.44 16.67 -16.08
CA LEU A 105 10.56 16.47 -17.01
C LEU A 105 10.24 15.32 -17.97
N GLY A 106 10.82 15.37 -19.17
CA GLY A 106 10.49 14.45 -20.25
C GLY A 106 9.10 14.74 -20.83
N GLY A 107 8.96 14.69 -22.15
CA GLY A 107 7.67 15.02 -22.79
C GLY A 107 6.52 14.15 -22.26
N SER A 108 5.29 14.69 -22.27
CA SER A 108 4.07 14.06 -21.77
C SER A 108 3.72 12.68 -22.37
N GLY A 109 4.45 12.25 -23.40
CA GLY A 109 4.20 11.03 -24.14
C GLY A 109 4.85 9.74 -23.59
N LEU A 110 5.71 9.78 -22.56
CA LEU A 110 6.34 8.54 -22.09
C LEU A 110 5.31 7.58 -21.48
N LEU A 111 4.44 8.06 -20.57
CA LEU A 111 3.37 7.23 -20.00
C LEU A 111 2.40 6.70 -21.08
N GLN A 112 2.18 7.47 -22.14
CA GLN A 112 1.32 7.09 -23.28
C GLN A 112 1.94 5.99 -24.15
N LYS A 113 3.27 5.79 -24.07
CA LYS A 113 4.00 4.74 -24.79
C LYS A 113 4.16 3.46 -23.98
N LEU A 114 3.83 3.47 -22.69
CA LEU A 114 3.81 2.25 -21.88
C LEU A 114 2.59 1.40 -22.25
N PRO A 115 2.63 0.07 -22.01
CA PRO A 115 1.48 -0.78 -22.19
C PRO A 115 0.26 -0.18 -21.48
N THR A 116 -0.88 -0.15 -22.19
CA THR A 116 -2.14 0.31 -21.60
C THR A 116 -2.40 -0.50 -20.33
N PRO A 117 -2.55 0.16 -19.17
CA PRO A 117 -2.88 -0.57 -17.95
C PRO A 117 -4.21 -1.31 -18.15
N PRO A 118 -4.42 -2.46 -17.48
CA PRO A 118 -5.72 -3.11 -17.51
C PRO A 118 -6.79 -2.12 -17.03
N PRO A 119 -8.03 -2.20 -17.56
CA PRO A 119 -9.10 -1.33 -17.13
C PRO A 119 -9.26 -1.44 -15.62
N LEU A 120 -9.18 -0.31 -14.92
CA LEU A 120 -9.46 -0.24 -13.49
C LEU A 120 -10.95 -0.51 -13.32
N THR A 121 -11.30 -1.71 -12.85
CA THR A 121 -12.69 -1.98 -12.47
C THR A 121 -13.04 -1.12 -11.25
N GLU A 122 -14.30 -0.71 -11.13
CA GLU A 122 -14.73 0.01 -9.92
C GLU A 122 -14.51 -0.86 -8.68
N GLN A 123 -14.61 -2.19 -8.79
CA GLN A 123 -14.27 -3.13 -7.72
C GLN A 123 -12.81 -3.01 -7.28
N ASP A 124 -11.84 -3.01 -8.19
CA ASP A 124 -10.41 -2.85 -7.83
C ASP A 124 -10.17 -1.50 -7.12
N LYS A 125 -10.78 -0.42 -7.63
CA LYS A 125 -10.65 0.92 -7.05
C LYS A 125 -11.17 0.98 -5.63
N TYR A 126 -12.38 0.48 -5.40
CA TYR A 126 -13.02 0.52 -4.08
C TYR A 126 -12.51 -0.57 -3.14
N ALA A 127 -11.98 -1.69 -3.63
CA ALA A 127 -11.28 -2.66 -2.80
C ALA A 127 -10.02 -2.04 -2.17
N TYR A 128 -9.21 -1.35 -3.00
CA TYR A 128 -8.03 -0.63 -2.52
C TYR A 128 -8.40 0.47 -1.52
N LEU A 129 -9.44 1.26 -1.83
CA LEU A 129 -9.90 2.32 -0.92
C LEU A 129 -10.43 1.74 0.40
N ALA A 130 -11.27 0.70 0.35
CA ALA A 130 -11.79 0.05 1.54
C ALA A 130 -10.66 -0.56 2.40
N HIS A 131 -9.64 -1.13 1.78
CA HIS A 131 -8.48 -1.64 2.52
C HIS A 131 -7.71 -0.52 3.24
N GLU A 132 -7.44 0.59 2.54
CA GLU A 132 -6.80 1.76 3.15
C GLU A 132 -7.63 2.34 4.30
N VAL A 133 -8.95 2.43 4.13
CA VAL A 133 -9.89 2.90 5.16
C VAL A 133 -9.88 1.97 6.37
N MET A 134 -9.98 0.65 6.16
CA MET A 134 -9.89 -0.35 7.22
C MET A 134 -8.59 -0.21 8.01
N LEU A 135 -7.44 -0.02 7.36
CA LEU A 135 -6.17 0.17 8.06
C LEU A 135 -6.11 1.50 8.82
N ALA A 136 -6.69 2.56 8.28
CA ALA A 136 -6.73 3.88 8.91
C ALA A 136 -7.72 3.98 10.09
N SER A 137 -8.62 3.01 10.24
CA SER A 137 -9.51 2.92 11.42
C SER A 137 -8.76 2.83 12.75
N SER A 138 -7.50 2.39 12.74
CA SER A 138 -6.60 2.41 13.90
C SER A 138 -6.46 3.80 14.55
N ALA A 139 -6.71 4.89 13.82
CA ALA A 139 -6.75 6.25 14.35
C ALA A 139 -7.83 6.44 15.43
N MET A 140 -8.88 5.60 15.47
CA MET A 140 -9.92 5.62 16.51
C MET A 140 -9.44 5.03 17.85
N THR A 141 -8.28 4.37 17.87
CA THR A 141 -7.77 3.67 19.06
C THR A 141 -6.34 4.11 19.41
N PRO A 142 -6.11 5.42 19.62
CA PRO A 142 -4.76 5.96 19.79
C PRO A 142 -4.01 5.37 20.99
N TYR A 143 -4.72 4.93 22.04
CA TYR A 143 -4.12 4.33 23.24
C TYR A 143 -3.44 2.97 23.01
N MET A 144 -3.63 2.33 21.86
CA MET A 144 -2.89 1.12 21.50
C MET A 144 -1.47 1.41 21.03
N PHE A 145 -1.14 2.68 20.78
CA PHE A 145 0.06 3.09 20.08
C PHE A 145 0.85 4.15 20.86
N THR A 146 2.13 4.30 20.51
CA THR A 146 2.91 5.47 20.95
C THR A 146 2.32 6.74 20.33
N ASP A 147 2.57 7.90 20.95
CA ASP A 147 2.09 9.20 20.45
C ASP A 147 2.46 9.45 18.98
N GLU A 148 3.65 9.00 18.56
CA GLU A 148 4.11 9.14 17.18
C GLU A 148 3.27 8.31 16.21
N ILE A 149 3.03 7.03 16.53
CA ILE A 149 2.23 6.13 15.70
C ILE A 149 0.76 6.57 15.70
N ALA A 150 0.22 6.99 16.84
CA ALA A 150 -1.14 7.52 16.93
C ALA A 150 -1.32 8.77 16.05
N LYS A 151 -0.36 9.71 16.06
CA LYS A 151 -0.35 10.87 15.16
C LYS A 151 -0.26 10.44 13.70
N ALA A 152 0.61 9.49 13.36
CA ALA A 152 0.75 8.97 12.00
C ALA A 152 -0.56 8.32 11.49
N ASN A 153 -1.26 7.58 12.34
CA ASN A 153 -2.56 6.97 12.01
C ASN A 153 -3.62 8.04 11.75
N MET A 154 -3.69 9.10 12.57
CA MET A 154 -4.62 10.21 12.32
C MET A 154 -4.30 10.95 11.02
N VAL A 155 -3.01 11.19 10.72
CA VAL A 155 -2.57 11.78 9.45
C VAL A 155 -3.00 10.90 8.26
N ARG A 156 -2.86 9.57 8.38
CA ARG A 156 -3.33 8.63 7.35
C ARG A 156 -4.83 8.74 7.12
N LEU A 157 -5.63 8.78 8.19
CA LEU A 157 -7.09 8.92 8.09
C LEU A 157 -7.49 10.23 7.40
N ARG A 158 -6.88 11.37 7.79
CA ARG A 158 -7.10 12.67 7.14
C ARG A 158 -6.71 12.67 5.67
N ARG A 159 -5.60 12.03 5.32
CA ARG A 159 -5.18 11.88 3.92
C ARG A 159 -6.21 11.10 3.10
N ILE A 160 -6.80 10.04 3.66
CA ILE A 160 -7.86 9.28 2.98
C ILE A 160 -9.12 10.13 2.87
N ALA A 161 -9.53 10.82 3.93
CA ALA A 161 -10.67 11.74 3.90
C ALA A 161 -10.53 12.80 2.80
N ARG A 162 -9.39 13.49 2.70
CA ARG A 162 -9.12 14.45 1.61
C ARG A 162 -9.25 13.81 0.23
N ARG A 163 -8.84 12.55 0.07
CA ARG A 163 -8.97 11.82 -1.19
C ARG A 163 -10.42 11.45 -1.50
N VAL A 164 -11.24 11.18 -0.48
CA VAL A 164 -12.65 10.81 -0.65
C VAL A 164 -13.50 12.07 -0.91
N PHE A 165 -13.31 13.11 -0.11
CA PHE A 165 -14.10 14.34 -0.17
C PHE A 165 -13.59 15.36 -1.20
N GLN A 166 -12.34 15.21 -1.65
CA GLN A 166 -11.67 16.16 -2.58
C GLN A 166 -11.55 17.59 -2.04
N GLU A 167 -11.53 17.74 -0.72
CA GLU A 167 -11.42 19.02 -0.02
C GLU A 167 -10.54 18.89 1.24
N PRO A 168 -10.01 20.00 1.78
CA PRO A 168 -9.27 20.00 3.04
C PRO A 168 -10.12 19.49 4.21
N VAL A 169 -9.49 18.83 5.18
CA VAL A 169 -10.17 18.27 6.36
C VAL A 169 -10.04 19.22 7.54
N ASN A 170 -11.12 19.42 8.30
CA ASN A 170 -11.07 20.21 9.53
C ASN A 170 -10.07 19.58 10.54
N PRO A 171 -9.03 20.29 10.99
CA PRO A 171 -8.05 19.76 11.94
C PRO A 171 -8.64 19.35 13.29
N ARG A 172 -9.83 19.86 13.64
CA ARG A 172 -10.55 19.53 14.88
C ARG A 172 -11.49 18.34 14.75
N GLU A 173 -11.61 17.74 13.56
CA GLU A 173 -12.46 16.57 13.36
C GLU A 173 -11.94 15.37 14.16
N THR A 174 -12.87 14.62 14.76
CA THR A 174 -12.51 13.41 15.51
C THR A 174 -12.26 12.25 14.57
N ALA A 175 -11.41 11.29 14.97
CA ALA A 175 -11.17 10.09 14.16
C ALA A 175 -12.45 9.30 13.89
N VAL A 176 -13.36 9.24 14.87
CA VAL A 176 -14.64 8.53 14.77
C VAL A 176 -15.55 9.14 13.71
N ASN A 177 -15.79 10.46 13.78
CA ASN A 177 -16.63 11.14 12.79
C ASN A 177 -16.00 11.09 11.39
N LEU A 178 -14.70 11.33 11.30
CA LEU A 178 -14.00 11.34 10.02
C LEU A 178 -14.08 9.97 9.34
N PHE A 179 -13.87 8.89 10.11
CA PHE A 179 -13.99 7.52 9.63
C PHE A 179 -15.43 7.20 9.22
N ALA A 180 -16.42 7.58 10.03
CA ALA A 180 -17.84 7.39 9.69
C ALA A 180 -18.23 8.12 8.39
N ASN A 181 -17.85 9.38 8.22
CA ASN A 181 -18.18 10.17 7.03
C ASN A 181 -17.54 9.59 5.75
N ILE A 182 -16.34 9.01 5.85
CA ILE A 182 -15.72 8.28 4.74
C ILE A 182 -16.61 7.10 4.35
N HIS A 183 -17.07 6.32 5.34
CA HIS A 183 -17.95 5.17 5.12
C HIS A 183 -19.29 5.57 4.50
N GLU A 184 -19.93 6.64 4.98
CA GLU A 184 -21.17 7.18 4.40
C GLU A 184 -21.01 7.53 2.91
N THR A 185 -19.81 7.92 2.48
CA THR A 185 -19.51 8.22 1.08
C THR A 185 -19.26 6.97 0.23
N ILE A 186 -18.51 5.98 0.75
CA ILE A 186 -18.06 4.82 -0.05
C ILE A 186 -19.00 3.61 0.03
N ASP A 187 -19.74 3.44 1.13
CA ASP A 187 -20.60 2.28 1.37
C ASP A 187 -21.73 2.16 0.34
N PRO A 188 -22.45 3.23 -0.05
CA PRO A 188 -23.50 3.12 -1.07
C PRO A 188 -22.98 2.58 -2.40
N ILE A 189 -21.74 2.95 -2.75
CA ILE A 189 -21.11 2.54 -4.01
C ILE A 189 -20.68 1.08 -3.93
N ILE A 190 -20.03 0.68 -2.82
CA ILE A 190 -19.58 -0.69 -2.60
C ILE A 190 -20.76 -1.66 -2.50
N ASN A 191 -21.84 -1.26 -1.82
CA ASN A 191 -23.03 -2.09 -1.67
C ASN A 191 -23.84 -2.24 -2.97
N ALA A 192 -23.61 -1.39 -3.97
CA ALA A 192 -24.22 -1.51 -5.29
C ALA A 192 -23.55 -2.58 -6.18
N PHE A 193 -22.38 -3.12 -5.79
CA PHE A 193 -21.73 -4.16 -6.58
C PHE A 193 -22.50 -5.49 -6.53
N PRO A 194 -22.56 -6.24 -7.66
CA PRO A 194 -23.18 -7.56 -7.69
C PRO A 194 -22.48 -8.47 -6.68
N THR A 195 -23.25 -9.01 -5.76
CA THR A 195 -22.72 -9.84 -4.68
C THR A 195 -23.64 -11.04 -4.47
N ASP A 196 -23.08 -12.24 -4.61
CA ASP A 196 -23.73 -13.46 -4.12
C ASP A 196 -23.65 -13.39 -2.59
N GLN A 197 -24.76 -13.05 -1.94
CA GLN A 197 -24.84 -12.75 -0.50
C GLN A 197 -25.57 -13.83 0.31
N PRO A 198 -25.08 -15.08 0.36
CA PRO A 198 -25.70 -16.11 1.20
C PRO A 198 -25.57 -15.83 2.71
N TRP A 199 -24.71 -14.90 3.12
CA TRP A 199 -24.48 -14.54 4.54
C TRP A 199 -25.43 -13.44 5.07
N LEU A 200 -26.15 -12.71 4.21
CA LEU A 200 -27.14 -11.72 4.63
C LEU A 200 -28.43 -12.34 5.20
N THR A 201 -28.72 -13.59 4.82
CA THR A 201 -29.96 -14.27 5.23
C THR A 201 -29.87 -14.83 6.66
N THR A 202 -28.67 -14.86 7.25
CA THR A 202 -28.47 -15.28 8.64
C THR A 202 -28.66 -14.08 9.57
N ARG A 203 -29.88 -13.93 10.13
CA ARG A 203 -30.12 -13.04 11.27
C ARG A 203 -29.07 -13.33 12.34
N THR A 204 -28.23 -12.37 12.67
CA THR A 204 -27.17 -12.58 13.66
C THR A 204 -27.26 -11.64 14.83
N ALA A 205 -26.97 -12.21 15.99
CA ALA A 205 -26.87 -11.54 17.27
C ALA A 205 -25.85 -10.41 17.16
N THR A 206 -26.27 -9.19 17.48
CA THR A 206 -25.36 -8.09 17.75
C THR A 206 -24.73 -8.31 19.13
N SER A 207 -23.48 -7.88 19.29
CA SER A 207 -22.89 -7.83 20.63
C SER A 207 -23.68 -6.82 21.49
N PRO A 208 -24.13 -7.18 22.70
CA PRO A 208 -24.75 -6.22 23.63
C PRO A 208 -23.81 -5.06 23.98
N LEU A 209 -22.50 -5.27 23.86
CA LEU A 209 -21.45 -4.30 24.19
C LEU A 209 -21.01 -3.47 22.98
N LEU A 210 -21.21 -3.97 21.77
CA LEU A 210 -20.84 -3.31 20.51
C LEU A 210 -22.02 -3.41 19.55
N PRO A 211 -22.98 -2.47 19.63
CA PRO A 211 -24.16 -2.47 18.77
C PRO A 211 -23.78 -2.54 17.29
N GLY A 212 -24.44 -3.43 16.55
CA GLY A 212 -24.22 -3.66 15.12
C GLY A 212 -22.95 -4.42 14.74
N LEU A 213 -22.16 -4.88 15.72
CA LEU A 213 -21.06 -5.82 15.45
C LEU A 213 -21.64 -7.16 14.97
N GLN A 214 -21.20 -7.61 13.80
CA GLN A 214 -21.59 -8.87 13.17
C GLN A 214 -20.56 -9.98 13.35
N ALA A 215 -19.28 -9.63 13.33
CA ALA A 215 -18.20 -10.60 13.43
C ALA A 215 -16.90 -9.98 13.96
N THR A 216 -16.00 -10.84 14.43
CA THR A 216 -14.62 -10.49 14.74
C THR A 216 -13.66 -11.50 14.13
N TYR A 217 -12.57 -11.01 13.56
CA TYR A 217 -11.48 -11.84 13.03
C TYR A 217 -10.16 -11.51 13.70
N THR A 218 -9.31 -12.50 13.95
CA THR A 218 -7.88 -12.27 14.14
C THR A 218 -7.21 -12.11 12.79
N LYS A 219 -6.42 -11.05 12.62
CA LYS A 219 -5.65 -10.74 11.40
C LYS A 219 -4.16 -10.80 11.72
N ASP A 220 -3.41 -11.56 10.91
CA ASP A 220 -1.94 -11.73 11.05
C ASP A 220 -1.49 -12.20 12.44
N LEU A 221 -2.38 -12.92 13.14
CA LEU A 221 -2.23 -13.48 14.51
C LEU A 221 -2.22 -12.47 15.67
N ASP A 222 -1.90 -11.20 15.43
CA ASP A 222 -1.71 -10.19 16.48
C ASP A 222 -2.63 -8.96 16.35
N ASN A 223 -3.51 -8.91 15.35
CA ASN A 223 -4.49 -7.83 15.20
C ASN A 223 -5.92 -8.37 15.27
N ILE A 224 -6.87 -7.51 15.58
CA ILE A 224 -8.29 -7.83 15.54
C ILE A 224 -9.04 -6.93 14.56
N ALA A 225 -9.88 -7.53 13.72
CA ALA A 225 -10.81 -6.82 12.85
C ALA A 225 -12.24 -6.96 13.38
N LEU A 226 -12.89 -5.83 13.66
CA LEU A 226 -14.27 -5.69 14.07
C LEU A 226 -15.14 -5.42 12.84
N ILE A 227 -16.07 -6.32 12.57
CA ILE A 227 -16.90 -6.28 11.37
C ILE A 227 -18.30 -5.84 11.74
N PHE A 228 -18.70 -4.66 11.27
CA PHE A 228 -20.03 -4.10 11.56
C PHE A 228 -20.99 -4.30 10.38
N SER A 229 -22.28 -4.39 10.68
CA SER A 229 -23.34 -4.44 9.66
C SER A 229 -23.41 -3.16 8.84
N GLN A 230 -23.22 -2.03 9.51
CA GLN A 230 -23.17 -0.68 8.96
C GLN A 230 -22.19 0.14 9.80
N ILE A 231 -21.64 1.19 9.21
CA ILE A 231 -20.73 2.12 9.88
C ILE A 231 -21.34 3.51 9.77
N SER A 232 -21.67 4.11 10.92
CA SER A 232 -22.26 5.46 11.01
C SER A 232 -21.70 6.21 12.21
N ALA A 233 -21.76 7.54 12.17
CA ALA A 233 -21.20 8.37 13.25
C ALA A 233 -21.91 8.13 14.58
N LEU A 234 -23.25 7.95 14.57
CA LEU A 234 -24.04 7.66 15.77
C LEU A 234 -23.62 6.33 16.40
N GLN A 235 -23.48 5.28 15.60
CA GLN A 235 -23.12 3.95 16.08
C GLN A 235 -21.69 3.94 16.63
N LEU A 236 -20.71 4.45 15.89
CA LEU A 236 -19.33 4.48 16.35
C LEU A 236 -19.14 5.44 17.52
N GLY A 237 -19.87 6.56 17.56
CA GLY A 237 -19.82 7.53 18.66
C GLY A 237 -20.38 7.00 19.98
N SER A 238 -21.25 5.98 19.93
CA SER A 238 -21.77 5.30 21.12
C SER A 238 -20.77 4.31 21.75
N ILE A 239 -19.69 3.95 21.03
CA ILE A 239 -18.69 2.98 21.48
C ILE A 239 -17.64 3.70 22.33
N GLY A 240 -17.38 3.18 23.53
CA GLY A 240 -16.27 3.64 24.37
C GLY A 240 -14.91 3.14 23.87
N TRP A 241 -14.42 3.70 22.76
CA TRP A 241 -13.17 3.29 22.08
C TRP A 241 -11.95 3.24 23.00
N ASP A 242 -11.83 4.17 23.94
CA ASP A 242 -10.73 4.22 24.91
C ASP A 242 -10.74 2.99 25.84
N LYS A 243 -11.91 2.62 26.36
CA LYS A 243 -12.05 1.45 27.22
C LYS A 243 -11.87 0.15 26.43
N LEU A 244 -12.39 0.12 25.20
CA LEU A 244 -12.26 -1.05 24.32
C LEU A 244 -10.79 -1.29 23.96
N SER A 245 -10.07 -0.25 23.54
CA SER A 245 -8.65 -0.33 23.18
C SER A 245 -7.78 -0.75 24.36
N GLN A 246 -7.97 -0.17 25.54
CA GLN A 246 -7.24 -0.58 26.75
C GLN A 246 -7.46 -2.06 27.10
N ARG A 247 -8.66 -2.57 26.89
CA ARG A 247 -8.97 -3.99 27.13
C ARG A 247 -8.28 -4.90 26.13
N LEU A 248 -8.33 -4.55 24.85
CA LEU A 248 -7.81 -5.38 23.76
C LEU A 248 -6.30 -5.25 23.55
N ALA A 249 -5.67 -4.17 24.01
CA ALA A 249 -4.22 -3.95 23.92
C ALA A 249 -3.37 -5.01 24.64
N LYS A 250 -3.97 -5.85 25.49
CA LYS A 250 -3.29 -6.98 26.13
C LYS A 250 -3.03 -8.14 25.17
N ASP A 251 -3.93 -8.33 24.20
CA ASP A 251 -3.95 -9.50 23.33
C ASP A 251 -3.68 -9.13 21.86
N TYR A 252 -3.86 -7.85 21.49
CA TYR A 252 -3.77 -7.37 20.12
C TYR A 252 -2.95 -6.08 20.01
N GLN A 253 -2.22 -5.93 18.91
CA GLN A 253 -1.43 -4.74 18.57
C GLN A 253 -2.26 -3.65 17.89
N ALA A 254 -3.33 -4.00 17.18
CA ALA A 254 -4.22 -3.03 16.55
C ALA A 254 -5.67 -3.54 16.47
N ILE A 255 -6.59 -2.57 16.44
CA ILE A 255 -8.01 -2.78 16.12
C ILE A 255 -8.28 -2.18 14.74
N TYR A 256 -8.81 -3.00 13.84
CA TYR A 256 -9.32 -2.59 12.54
C TYR A 256 -10.84 -2.65 12.50
N VAL A 257 -11.46 -1.73 11.77
CA VAL A 257 -12.92 -1.64 11.64
C VAL A 257 -13.27 -1.63 10.15
N THR A 258 -14.26 -2.44 9.77
CA THR A 258 -14.79 -2.50 8.40
C THR A 258 -16.21 -3.09 8.41
N SER A 259 -16.89 -3.09 7.26
CA SER A 259 -18.12 -3.84 7.06
C SER A 259 -17.89 -5.19 6.38
N SER A 260 -18.88 -6.08 6.45
CA SER A 260 -18.84 -7.41 5.81
C SER A 260 -18.66 -7.32 4.28
N THR A 261 -19.36 -6.41 3.61
CA THR A 261 -19.24 -6.19 2.16
C THR A 261 -17.84 -5.71 1.79
N GLN A 262 -17.31 -4.74 2.53
CA GLN A 262 -15.96 -4.22 2.33
C GLN A 262 -14.89 -5.29 2.58
N LEU A 263 -15.01 -6.07 3.66
CA LEU A 263 -14.06 -7.12 4.00
C LEU A 263 -13.96 -8.17 2.86
N ARG A 264 -15.10 -8.59 2.29
CA ARG A 264 -15.12 -9.50 1.14
C ARG A 264 -14.44 -8.88 -0.08
N LEU A 265 -14.76 -7.62 -0.39
CA LEU A 265 -14.18 -6.91 -1.52
C LEU A 265 -12.64 -6.79 -1.38
N ILE A 266 -12.16 -6.43 -0.19
CA ILE A 266 -10.73 -6.34 0.15
C ILE A 266 -10.05 -7.70 -0.08
N HIS A 267 -10.61 -8.79 0.44
CA HIS A 267 -10.03 -10.11 0.31
C HIS A 267 -10.16 -10.71 -1.10
N GLN A 268 -11.09 -10.24 -1.95
CA GLN A 268 -11.16 -10.71 -3.34
C GLN A 268 -10.13 -10.06 -4.25
N TYR A 269 -9.83 -8.77 -4.04
CA TYR A 269 -9.09 -7.95 -5.00
C TYR A 269 -7.73 -7.46 -4.49
N GLU A 270 -7.59 -7.22 -3.18
CA GLU A 270 -6.40 -6.61 -2.58
C GLU A 270 -5.56 -7.58 -1.75
N THR A 271 -6.20 -8.39 -0.92
CA THR A 271 -5.53 -9.38 -0.03
C THR A 271 -6.01 -10.83 -0.21
N PRO A 272 -6.13 -11.34 -1.45
CA PRO A 272 -6.56 -12.72 -1.72
C PRO A 272 -5.69 -13.83 -1.12
N LEU A 273 -4.39 -13.61 -0.94
CA LEU A 273 -3.48 -14.55 -0.29
C LEU A 273 -3.78 -14.70 1.21
N ASP A 274 -4.38 -13.69 1.86
CA ASP A 274 -4.75 -13.78 3.27
C ASP A 274 -5.88 -14.80 3.48
N LEU A 275 -6.78 -14.96 2.51
CA LEU A 275 -7.77 -16.05 2.49
C LEU A 275 -7.07 -17.40 2.32
N LEU A 276 -6.19 -17.49 1.32
CA LEU A 276 -5.51 -18.73 0.94
C LEU A 276 -4.65 -19.28 2.08
N PHE A 277 -3.93 -18.40 2.78
CA PHE A 277 -3.04 -18.76 3.89
C PHE A 277 -3.73 -18.70 5.25
N LYS A 278 -5.04 -18.46 5.30
CA LYS A 278 -5.83 -18.38 6.55
C LYS A 278 -5.26 -17.37 7.56
N ARG A 279 -4.81 -16.20 7.07
CA ARG A 279 -4.31 -15.08 7.89
C ARG A 279 -5.42 -14.28 8.56
N SER A 280 -6.66 -14.43 8.07
CA SER A 280 -7.89 -13.95 8.71
C SER A 280 -8.67 -15.14 9.28
N GLN A 281 -8.79 -15.25 10.59
CA GLN A 281 -9.52 -16.35 11.25
C GLN A 281 -10.70 -15.80 12.05
N LEU A 282 -11.89 -16.36 11.81
CA LEU A 282 -13.10 -15.96 12.53
C LEU A 282 -12.97 -16.34 14.01
N THR A 283 -13.24 -15.39 14.89
CA THR A 283 -13.26 -15.60 16.34
C THR A 283 -14.69 -15.64 16.88
N TRP A 284 -15.58 -14.84 16.31
CA TRP A 284 -16.97 -14.73 16.76
C TRP A 284 -17.86 -14.17 15.64
N GLY A 285 -19.14 -14.56 15.61
CA GLY A 285 -20.17 -13.96 14.75
C GLY A 285 -20.44 -14.69 13.43
N VAL A 286 -20.96 -13.97 12.44
CA VAL A 286 -21.14 -14.50 11.06
C VAL A 286 -19.79 -14.63 10.39
N ASP A 287 -19.60 -15.63 9.55
CA ASP A 287 -18.44 -15.72 8.67
C ASP A 287 -18.72 -15.14 7.27
N PRO A 288 -18.54 -13.83 7.02
CA PRO A 288 -18.62 -13.28 5.67
C PRO A 288 -17.54 -13.82 4.73
N LEU A 289 -16.48 -14.50 5.21
CA LEU A 289 -15.38 -15.01 4.39
C LEU A 289 -15.47 -16.51 4.08
N GLY A 290 -16.29 -17.27 4.81
CA GLY A 290 -16.23 -18.75 4.81
C GLY A 290 -16.33 -19.43 3.44
N ASN A 291 -17.08 -18.86 2.49
CA ASN A 291 -17.23 -19.37 1.13
C ASN A 291 -16.58 -18.47 0.07
N LEU A 292 -15.78 -17.49 0.49
CA LEU A 292 -15.16 -16.55 -0.43
C LEU A 292 -13.98 -17.20 -1.13
N GLN A 293 -14.03 -17.25 -2.46
CA GLN A 293 -12.90 -17.65 -3.28
C GLN A 293 -12.32 -16.43 -4.00
N ALA A 294 -11.00 -16.35 -4.02
CA ALA A 294 -10.28 -15.35 -4.79
C ALA A 294 -9.79 -15.94 -6.11
N SER A 295 -9.85 -15.14 -7.18
CA SER A 295 -9.32 -15.53 -8.48
C SER A 295 -7.80 -15.77 -8.42
N PRO A 296 -7.27 -16.82 -9.08
CA PRO A 296 -5.83 -17.02 -9.22
C PRO A 296 -5.09 -15.81 -9.78
N ILE A 297 -5.72 -15.04 -10.68
CA ILE A 297 -5.16 -13.78 -11.22
C ILE A 297 -4.90 -12.79 -10.09
N HIS A 298 -5.87 -12.59 -9.18
CA HIS A 298 -5.71 -11.66 -8.06
C HIS A 298 -4.69 -12.17 -7.04
N GLN A 299 -4.62 -13.49 -6.80
CA GLN A 299 -3.61 -14.11 -5.93
C GLN A 299 -2.20 -13.84 -6.46
N MET A 300 -1.95 -14.11 -7.75
CA MET A 300 -0.65 -13.86 -8.37
C MET A 300 -0.33 -12.37 -8.47
N ARG A 301 -1.35 -11.53 -8.72
CA ARG A 301 -1.20 -10.07 -8.69
C ARG A 301 -0.76 -9.59 -7.30
N GLN A 302 -1.34 -10.10 -6.21
CA GLN A 302 -0.89 -9.76 -4.86
C GLN A 302 0.55 -10.22 -4.61
N ALA A 303 0.89 -11.47 -4.97
CA ALA A 303 2.25 -11.99 -4.82
C ALA A 303 3.29 -11.12 -5.57
N ALA A 304 2.94 -10.65 -6.77
CA ALA A 304 3.78 -9.79 -7.60
C ALA A 304 3.88 -8.34 -7.08
N ARG A 305 2.83 -7.82 -6.42
CA ARG A 305 2.80 -6.44 -5.91
C ARG A 305 3.92 -6.19 -4.91
N LEU A 306 4.11 -7.08 -3.93
CA LEU A 306 5.11 -6.90 -2.88
C LEU A 306 6.55 -6.67 -3.40
N PRO A 307 7.14 -7.55 -4.23
CA PRO A 307 8.47 -7.30 -4.78
C PRO A 307 8.50 -6.04 -5.66
N SER A 308 7.43 -5.75 -6.40
CA SER A 308 7.36 -4.54 -7.21
C SER A 308 7.31 -3.25 -6.38
N ASP A 309 6.56 -3.23 -5.29
CA ASP A 309 6.49 -2.08 -4.38
C ASP A 309 7.83 -1.88 -3.68
N ILE A 310 8.49 -2.96 -3.25
CA ILE A 310 9.82 -2.85 -2.66
C ILE A 310 10.81 -2.25 -3.67
N ALA A 311 10.81 -2.73 -4.91
CA ALA A 311 11.74 -2.29 -5.94
C ALA A 311 11.57 -0.82 -6.35
N ILE A 312 10.34 -0.31 -6.39
CA ILE A 312 10.06 1.05 -6.89
C ILE A 312 9.99 2.08 -5.77
N ASP A 313 9.65 1.63 -4.56
CA ASP A 313 9.34 2.51 -3.45
C ASP A 313 10.16 2.22 -2.20
N LEU A 314 9.95 1.07 -1.55
CA LEU A 314 10.43 0.88 -0.18
C LEU A 314 11.97 0.87 -0.11
N LEU A 315 12.62 0.13 -1.00
CA LEU A 315 14.08 0.06 -1.04
C LEU A 315 14.68 1.39 -1.52
N PRO A 316 14.24 2.01 -2.63
CA PRO A 316 14.69 3.35 -2.99
C PRO A 316 14.50 4.36 -1.87
N ASN A 317 13.35 4.41 -1.21
CA ASN A 317 13.09 5.36 -0.14
C ASN A 317 14.08 5.18 1.02
N ALA A 318 14.27 3.95 1.51
CA ALA A 318 15.25 3.69 2.56
C ALA A 318 16.68 4.02 2.11
N TYR A 319 17.04 3.57 0.91
CA TYR A 319 18.38 3.73 0.34
C TYR A 319 18.69 5.15 -0.15
N LEU A 320 17.72 6.05 -0.30
CA LEU A 320 17.98 7.44 -0.69
C LEU A 320 17.97 8.39 0.51
N THR A 321 17.37 7.99 1.63
CA THR A 321 17.10 8.91 2.76
C THR A 321 17.97 8.69 3.99
N GLN A 322 18.64 7.53 4.08
CA GLN A 322 19.44 7.14 5.25
C GLN A 322 20.95 7.34 5.01
N GLY A 323 21.73 7.59 6.07
CA GLY A 323 23.20 7.69 6.01
C GLY A 323 23.91 6.38 5.68
N ASP A 324 25.22 6.44 5.43
CA ASP A 324 26.02 5.25 5.06
C ASP A 324 26.19 4.25 6.23
N ASP A 325 26.13 4.77 7.46
CA ASP A 325 26.10 3.99 8.70
C ASP A 325 24.89 3.04 8.78
N HIS A 326 23.77 3.37 8.11
CA HIS A 326 22.55 2.57 8.12
C HIS A 326 22.46 1.53 6.99
N LEU A 327 23.44 1.47 6.08
CA LEU A 327 23.38 0.56 4.92
C LEU A 327 23.26 -0.91 5.31
N HIS A 328 23.92 -1.32 6.40
CA HIS A 328 23.86 -2.69 6.89
C HIS A 328 22.45 -3.07 7.38
N ILE A 329 21.72 -2.13 8.00
CA ILE A 329 20.32 -2.31 8.45
C ILE A 329 19.41 -2.43 7.23
N ILE A 330 19.55 -1.52 6.25
CA ILE A 330 18.79 -1.57 5.00
C ILE A 330 18.96 -2.92 4.32
N ILE A 331 20.21 -3.36 4.12
CA ILE A 331 20.49 -4.64 3.47
C ILE A 331 19.87 -5.79 4.26
N HIS A 332 20.02 -5.82 5.58
CA HIS A 332 19.42 -6.84 6.44
C HIS A 332 17.89 -6.89 6.28
N ASP A 333 17.21 -5.74 6.35
CA ASP A 333 15.76 -5.66 6.31
C ASP A 333 15.21 -6.09 4.96
N PHE A 334 15.84 -5.69 3.85
CA PHE A 334 15.40 -6.10 2.51
C PHE A 334 15.80 -7.54 2.17
N GLN A 335 16.87 -8.08 2.76
CA GLN A 335 17.13 -9.53 2.71
C GLN A 335 16.04 -10.33 3.45
N ASN A 336 15.56 -9.86 4.59
CA ASN A 336 14.44 -10.51 5.30
C ASN A 336 13.13 -10.41 4.50
N ARG A 337 12.88 -9.30 3.82
CA ARG A 337 11.72 -9.17 2.91
C ARG A 337 11.82 -10.13 1.72
N LEU A 338 13.01 -10.31 1.13
CA LEU A 338 13.24 -11.31 0.07
C LEU A 338 13.03 -12.73 0.60
N LEU A 339 13.44 -13.04 1.82
CA LEU A 339 13.16 -14.33 2.46
C LEU A 339 11.66 -14.55 2.61
N ASN A 340 10.89 -13.55 3.05
CA ASN A 340 9.44 -13.66 3.15
C ASN A 340 8.78 -13.91 1.79
N ILE A 341 9.24 -13.26 0.72
CA ILE A 341 8.78 -13.53 -0.65
C ILE A 341 9.09 -14.99 -1.04
N GLN A 342 10.28 -15.49 -0.74
CA GLN A 342 10.64 -16.88 -1.02
C GLN A 342 9.75 -17.86 -0.24
N LEU A 343 9.53 -17.64 1.05
CA LEU A 343 8.68 -18.49 1.89
C LEU A 343 7.22 -18.48 1.41
N GLU A 344 6.72 -17.30 1.01
CA GLU A 344 5.39 -17.19 0.39
C GLU A 344 5.32 -17.99 -0.91
N ASN A 345 6.35 -17.93 -1.76
CA ASN A 345 6.41 -18.78 -2.96
C ASN A 345 6.44 -20.28 -2.64
N GLU A 346 7.14 -20.68 -1.59
CA GLU A 346 7.16 -22.09 -1.16
C GLU A 346 5.77 -22.55 -0.73
N LEU A 347 4.98 -21.70 -0.08
CA LEU A 347 3.57 -21.99 0.24
C LEU A 347 2.72 -22.08 -1.04
N LEU A 348 2.84 -21.11 -1.95
CA LEU A 348 2.14 -21.14 -3.24
C LEU A 348 2.47 -22.40 -4.06
N ASN A 349 3.73 -22.82 -4.04
CA ASN A 349 4.17 -24.03 -4.70
C ASN A 349 3.56 -25.30 -4.09
N ARG A 350 3.52 -25.40 -2.76
CA ARG A 350 2.86 -26.52 -2.06
C ARG A 350 1.37 -26.61 -2.38
N LEU A 351 0.74 -25.46 -2.62
CA LEU A 351 -0.66 -25.34 -3.05
C LEU A 351 -0.85 -25.53 -4.57
N LYS A 352 0.22 -25.82 -5.32
CA LYS A 352 0.22 -26.00 -6.78
C LYS A 352 -0.25 -24.77 -7.57
N LEU A 353 -0.07 -23.57 -7.02
CA LEU A 353 -0.43 -22.30 -7.66
C LEU A 353 0.75 -21.60 -8.34
N ALA A 354 1.98 -21.97 -7.98
CA ALA A 354 3.22 -21.47 -8.58
C ALA A 354 4.27 -22.57 -8.71
N GLU A 355 5.23 -22.41 -9.62
CA GLU A 355 6.38 -23.33 -9.70
C GLU A 355 7.44 -23.01 -8.62
N ARG A 356 8.29 -23.98 -8.32
CA ARG A 356 9.40 -23.76 -7.41
C ARG A 356 10.36 -22.79 -8.10
N TYR A 357 10.57 -21.63 -7.50
CA TYR A 357 11.43 -20.61 -8.05
C TYR A 357 12.56 -20.24 -7.08
N ARG A 358 13.72 -19.96 -7.65
CA ARG A 358 14.85 -19.33 -6.99
C ARG A 358 15.44 -18.31 -7.96
N ALA A 359 15.75 -17.12 -7.47
CA ALA A 359 16.42 -16.11 -8.28
C ALA A 359 17.74 -16.70 -8.84
N PRO A 360 18.10 -16.44 -10.11
CA PRO A 360 19.21 -17.12 -10.78
C PRO A 360 20.58 -16.86 -10.15
N VAL A 361 20.81 -15.64 -9.67
CA VAL A 361 22.07 -15.21 -9.07
C VAL A 361 21.82 -14.93 -7.59
N PRO A 362 22.51 -15.55 -6.62
CA PRO A 362 22.27 -15.29 -5.20
C PRO A 362 22.68 -13.87 -4.79
N VAL A 363 22.04 -13.32 -3.73
CA VAL A 363 22.51 -12.05 -3.13
C VAL A 363 23.90 -12.30 -2.51
N PRO A 364 24.91 -11.47 -2.82
CA PRO A 364 26.25 -11.63 -2.26
C PRO A 364 26.28 -11.61 -0.72
N GLY A 365 27.20 -12.37 -0.15
CA GLY A 365 27.44 -12.46 1.28
C GLY A 365 27.99 -11.15 1.88
N ARG A 366 28.23 -11.16 3.20
CA ARG A 366 28.70 -9.97 3.95
C ARG A 366 30.06 -9.43 3.48
N GLU A 367 30.87 -10.28 2.86
CA GLU A 367 32.18 -9.93 2.30
C GLU A 367 32.09 -8.98 1.09
N ALA A 368 30.95 -8.95 0.40
CA ALA A 368 30.77 -8.07 -0.75
C ALA A 368 30.47 -6.62 -0.31
N PRO A 369 30.92 -5.61 -1.09
CA PRO A 369 30.62 -4.21 -0.81
C PRO A 369 29.10 -3.96 -0.69
N PRO A 370 28.64 -3.07 0.21
CA PRO A 370 27.22 -2.76 0.40
C PRO A 370 26.47 -2.41 -0.90
N GLN A 371 27.10 -1.61 -1.76
CA GLN A 371 26.55 -1.19 -3.06
C GLN A 371 26.21 -2.40 -3.95
N VAL A 372 27.15 -3.33 -4.10
CA VAL A 372 26.96 -4.58 -4.88
C VAL A 372 25.82 -5.43 -4.31
N ARG A 373 25.64 -5.44 -2.99
CA ARG A 373 24.54 -6.17 -2.34
C ARG A 373 23.19 -5.49 -2.58
N ILE A 374 23.13 -4.16 -2.56
CA ILE A 374 21.93 -3.38 -2.87
C ILE A 374 21.49 -3.63 -4.33
N ASP A 375 22.43 -3.58 -5.29
CA ASP A 375 22.14 -3.89 -6.69
C ASP A 375 21.59 -5.31 -6.87
N ALA A 376 22.16 -6.28 -6.16
CA ALA A 376 21.67 -7.66 -6.19
C ALA A 376 20.25 -7.77 -5.61
N ILE A 377 19.93 -7.03 -4.55
CA ILE A 377 18.56 -6.99 -3.99
C ILE A 377 17.58 -6.41 -5.02
N PHE A 378 17.90 -5.29 -5.68
CA PHE A 378 17.05 -4.74 -6.74
C PHE A 378 16.80 -5.75 -7.86
N ARG A 379 17.84 -6.48 -8.28
CA ARG A 379 17.73 -7.53 -9.30
C ARG A 379 16.79 -8.64 -8.84
N HIS A 380 16.93 -9.15 -7.62
CA HIS A 380 16.05 -10.19 -7.07
C HIS A 380 14.60 -9.78 -7.04
N LEU A 381 14.32 -8.54 -6.61
CA LEU A 381 12.95 -8.04 -6.56
C LEU A 381 12.34 -7.98 -7.97
N ASN A 382 13.12 -7.58 -8.97
CA ASN A 382 12.69 -7.60 -10.36
C ASN A 382 12.43 -9.02 -10.86
N ASP A 383 13.32 -9.96 -10.56
CA ASP A 383 13.19 -11.37 -10.93
C ASP A 383 11.93 -12.02 -10.33
N TRP A 384 11.65 -11.75 -9.04
CA TRP A 384 10.44 -12.22 -8.37
C TRP A 384 9.15 -11.63 -8.95
N ALA A 385 9.13 -10.31 -9.21
CA ALA A 385 7.97 -9.68 -9.82
C ALA A 385 7.70 -10.21 -11.24
N ASP A 386 8.75 -10.45 -12.05
CA ASP A 386 8.63 -11.04 -13.39
C ASP A 386 8.13 -12.49 -13.31
N HIS A 387 8.62 -13.28 -12.34
CA HIS A 387 8.16 -14.65 -12.09
C HIS A 387 6.65 -14.73 -11.82
N TYR A 388 6.13 -13.92 -10.90
CA TYR A 388 4.70 -13.95 -10.58
C TYR A 388 3.82 -13.42 -11.71
N ILE A 389 4.30 -12.46 -12.51
CA ILE A 389 3.54 -11.96 -13.65
C ILE A 389 3.39 -13.02 -14.74
N LYS A 390 4.44 -13.82 -14.98
CA LYS A 390 4.34 -14.98 -15.88
C LYS A 390 3.20 -15.91 -15.44
N HIS A 391 3.10 -16.22 -14.15
CA HIS A 391 2.00 -17.04 -13.61
C HIS A 391 0.64 -16.35 -13.69
N MET A 392 0.58 -15.04 -13.43
CA MET A 392 -0.65 -14.26 -13.56
C MET A 392 -1.16 -14.27 -15.01
N GLN A 393 -0.28 -14.16 -16.00
CA GLN A 393 -0.63 -14.23 -17.42
C GLN A 393 -1.10 -15.63 -17.83
N GLN A 394 -0.47 -16.69 -17.30
CA GLN A 394 -0.91 -18.07 -17.52
C GLN A 394 -2.29 -18.35 -16.92
N ALA A 395 -2.61 -17.76 -15.77
CA ALA A 395 -3.92 -17.90 -15.13
C ALA A 395 -5.05 -17.12 -15.83
N ALA A 396 -4.70 -16.21 -16.75
CA ALA A 396 -5.65 -15.42 -17.54
C ALA A 396 -5.92 -16.01 -18.93
N ALA A 397 -5.12 -17.00 -19.35
CA ALA A 397 -5.26 -17.74 -20.60
C ALA A 397 -6.09 -19.01 -20.37
#